data_AF-A0A9E3AHY3-F1
#
_entry.id   AF-A0A9E3AHY3-F1
#
_cell.length_a   1.000
_cell.length_b   1.000
_cell.length_c   1.000
_cell.angle_alpha   90.00
_cell.angle_beta   90.00
_cell.angle_gamma   90.00
#
_symmetry.space_group_name_H-M   'P 1'
#
loop_
_entity.id
_entity.type
_entity.pdbx_description
1 polymer ?
#
loop_
_entity_poly.entity_id
_entity_poly.type
_entity_poly.pdbx_seq_one_letter_code
_entity_poly.pdbx_strand_id
1 'polypeptide(L)' 'MKRLVFDLDGVLALDDPALGYAERVPNLPVIARLRDYKAMGFEIVVCSARNMRTFAGQIGKINANTLPVIIDWLKRHDV' A
#
# COMPACT_ATOMS: atom_id res chain seq x y z
N MET A 1 17.63 12.32 6.94
CA MET A 1 17.08 10.96 6.78
C MET A 1 16.59 10.80 5.34
N LYS A 2 16.92 9.71 4.65
CA LYS A 2 16.48 9.47 3.25
C LYS A 2 15.14 8.72 3.27
N ARG A 3 14.22 9.10 2.37
CA ARG A 3 12.88 8.52 2.27
C ARG A 3 12.67 7.92 0.90
N LEU A 4 11.96 6.79 0.85
CA LEU A 4 11.43 6.21 -0.37
C LEU A 4 9.91 6.18 -0.26
N VAL A 5 9.25 6.74 -1.26
CA VAL A 5 7.78 6.78 -1.35
C VAL A 5 7.36 5.72 -2.35
N PHE A 6 6.54 4.77 -1.90
CA PHE A 6 6.01 3.70 -2.71
C PHE A 6 4.52 3.91 -2.93
N ASP A 7 4.08 3.75 -4.18
CA ASP A 7 2.68 3.53 -4.45
C ASP A 7 2.26 2.14 -3.95
N LEU A 8 0.96 1.93 -3.81
CA LEU A 8 0.38 0.69 -3.34
C LEU A 8 -0.11 -0.15 -4.52
N ASP A 9 -0.99 0.41 -5.34
CA ASP A 9 -1.69 -0.31 -6.40
C ASP A 9 -0.84 -0.47 -7.65
N GLY A 10 -0.61 -1.72 -8.08
CA GLY A 10 0.29 -2.03 -9.19
C GLY A 10 1.78 -1.95 -8.83
N VAL A 11 2.13 -1.54 -7.60
CA VAL A 11 3.51 -1.49 -7.11
C VAL A 11 3.73 -2.50 -6.00
N LEU A 12 3.15 -2.29 -4.80
CA LEU A 12 3.29 -3.21 -3.67
C LEU A 12 2.27 -4.35 -3.74
N ALA A 13 1.06 -4.05 -4.21
CA ALA A 13 0.02 -5.03 -4.52
C ALA A 13 -0.10 -5.17 -6.04
N LEU A 14 -0.20 -6.40 -6.55
CA LEU A 14 -0.44 -6.64 -7.97
C LEU A 14 -1.82 -6.11 -8.38
N ASP A 15 -1.91 -5.59 -9.62
CA ASP A 15 -3.19 -5.11 -10.12
C ASP A 15 -4.08 -6.25 -10.61
N ASP A 16 -5.28 -6.33 -10.06
CA ASP A 16 -6.34 -7.28 -10.38
C ASP A 16 -7.71 -6.65 -10.07
N PRO A 17 -8.36 -5.99 -11.04
CA PRO A 17 -9.62 -5.29 -10.83
C PRO A 17 -10.78 -6.21 -10.40
N ALA A 18 -10.67 -7.54 -10.53
CA ALA A 18 -11.69 -8.49 -10.08
C ALA A 18 -11.66 -8.70 -8.56
N LEU A 19 -10.54 -8.41 -7.89
CA LEU A 19 -10.35 -8.65 -6.46
C LEU A 19 -10.54 -7.39 -5.62
N GLY A 20 -11.21 -7.56 -4.48
CA GLY A 20 -11.23 -6.58 -3.41
C GLY A 20 -9.83 -6.37 -2.83
N TYR A 21 -9.57 -5.23 -2.18
CA TYR A 21 -8.19 -4.92 -1.78
C TYR A 21 -7.60 -5.93 -0.79
N ALA A 22 -8.42 -6.42 0.14
CA ALA A 22 -7.98 -7.40 1.14
C ALA A 22 -7.42 -8.69 0.51
N GLU A 23 -7.81 -9.01 -0.72
CA GLU A 23 -7.48 -10.24 -1.44
C GLU A 23 -6.38 -10.03 -2.49
N ARG A 24 -5.90 -8.79 -2.69
CA ARG A 24 -4.85 -8.52 -3.67
C ARG A 24 -3.58 -9.30 -3.34
N VAL A 25 -2.97 -9.89 -4.37
CA VAL A 25 -1.72 -10.63 -4.25
C VAL A 25 -0.56 -9.64 -4.06
N PRO A 26 0.35 -9.86 -3.10
CA PRO A 26 1.52 -9.00 -2.90
C PRO A 26 2.52 -9.15 -4.05
N ASN A 27 3.15 -8.04 -4.44
CA ASN A 27 4.28 -8.02 -5.36
C ASN A 27 5.58 -8.36 -4.59
N LEU A 28 5.80 -9.66 -4.36
CA LEU A 28 6.90 -10.16 -3.52
C LEU A 28 8.29 -9.64 -3.92
N PRO A 29 8.67 -9.55 -5.22
CA PRO A 29 9.96 -8.98 -5.62
C PRO A 29 10.15 -7.52 -5.17
N VAL A 30 9.11 -6.69 -5.24
CA VAL A 30 9.16 -5.28 -4.83
C VAL A 30 9.23 -5.17 -3.31
N ILE A 31 8.43 -5.96 -2.60
CA ILE A 31 8.42 -5.97 -1.12
C ILE A 31 9.78 -6.42 -0.58
N ALA A 32 10.41 -7.43 -1.19
CA ALA A 32 11.76 -7.86 -0.81
C ALA A 32 12.77 -6.69 -0.93
N ARG A 33 12.73 -5.95 -2.03
CA ARG A 33 13.61 -4.80 -2.23
C ARG A 33 13.32 -3.66 -1.25
N LEU A 34 12.04 -3.40 -0.95
CA LEU A 34 11.62 -2.42 0.05
C LEU A 34 12.22 -2.75 1.42
N ARG A 35 12.21 -4.02 1.82
CA ARG A 35 12.80 -4.49 3.08
C ARG A 35 14.32 -4.32 3.10
N ASP A 36 15.01 -4.56 1.98
CA ASP A 36 16.45 -4.26 1.87
C ASP A 36 16.72 -2.77 2.14
N TYR A 37 15.93 -1.87 1.55
CA TYR A 37 16.07 -0.44 1.78
C TYR A 37 15.74 -0.03 3.22
N LYS A 38 14.73 -0.64 3.83
CA LYS A 38 14.43 -0.47 5.26
C LYS A 38 15.64 -0.86 6.11
N ALA A 39 16.28 -2.00 5.84
CA ALA A 39 17.47 -2.47 6.53
C ALA A 39 18.69 -1.54 6.33
N MET A 40 18.78 -0.88 5.18
CA MET A 40 19.77 0.18 4.90
C MET A 40 19.49 1.51 5.62
N GLY A 41 18.41 1.62 6.40
CA GLY A 41 18.06 2.81 7.17
C GLY A 41 17.25 3.86 6.39
N PHE A 42 16.64 3.49 5.25
CA PHE A 42 15.66 4.34 4.60
C PHE A 42 14.33 4.32 5.34
N GLU A 43 13.69 5.47 5.41
CA GLU A 43 12.29 5.56 5.79
C GLU A 43 11.42 5.16 4.59
N ILE A 44 10.48 4.26 4.83
CA ILE A 44 9.53 3.78 3.82
C ILE A 44 8.18 4.45 4.05
N VAL A 45 7.68 5.15 3.03
CA VAL A 45 6.37 5.83 3.05
C VAL A 45 5.49 5.20 1.99
N VAL A 46 4.34 4.65 2.39
CA VAL A 46 3.32 4.18 1.44
C VAL A 46 2.37 5.35 1.14
N CYS A 47 2.21 5.66 -0.14
CA CYS A 47 1.36 6.75 -0.62
C CYS A 47 0.41 6.20 -1.68
N SER A 48 -0.89 6.19 -1.42
CA SER A 48 -1.88 5.60 -2.33
C SER A 48 -3.03 6.55 -2.59
N ALA A 49 -3.52 6.55 -3.83
CA ALA A 49 -4.75 7.23 -4.23
C ALA A 49 -6.00 6.35 -4.14
N ARG A 50 -5.92 5.15 -3.53
CA ARG A 50 -7.06 4.23 -3.46
C ARG A 50 -8.30 4.90 -2.90
N ASN A 51 -9.41 4.71 -3.59
CA ASN A 51 -10.73 5.27 -3.29
C ASN A 51 -10.81 6.80 -3.25
N MET A 52 -9.79 7.53 -3.71
CA MET A 52 -9.89 8.99 -3.93
C MET A 52 -11.02 9.31 -4.92
N ARG A 53 -11.10 8.58 -6.04
CA ARG A 53 -12.20 8.72 -7.02
C ARG A 53 -13.55 8.32 -6.41
N THR A 54 -13.61 7.13 -5.80
CA THR A 54 -14.86 6.56 -5.23
C THR A 54 -15.49 7.46 -4.17
N PHE A 55 -14.68 8.08 -3.31
CA PHE A 55 -15.17 8.98 -2.27
C PHE A 55 -15.08 10.47 -2.65
N ALA A 56 -14.82 10.79 -3.92
CA ALA A 56 -14.70 12.16 -4.42
C ALA A 56 -13.76 13.03 -3.55
N GLY A 57 -12.61 12.48 -3.16
CA GLY A 57 -11.60 13.15 -2.33
C GLY A 57 -11.97 13.33 -0.86
N GLN A 58 -13.08 12.78 -0.37
CA GLN A 58 -13.47 12.87 1.04
C GLN A 58 -12.57 12.01 1.93
N ILE A 59 -11.51 12.60 2.48
CA ILE A 59 -10.51 11.93 3.31
C ILE A 59 -11.12 11.22 4.53
N GLY A 60 -12.15 11.79 5.17
CA GLY A 60 -12.83 11.13 6.30
C GLY A 60 -13.43 9.76 5.94
N LYS A 61 -14.02 9.64 4.74
CA LYS A 61 -14.54 8.35 4.25
C LYS A 61 -13.41 7.38 3.88
N ILE A 62 -12.32 7.89 3.31
CA ILE A 62 -11.14 7.08 2.99
C ILE A 62 -10.53 6.52 4.28
N ASN A 63 -10.37 7.35 5.32
CA ASN A 63 -9.84 6.92 6.61
C ASN A 63 -10.74 5.89 7.30
N ALA A 64 -12.06 6.03 7.21
CA ALA A 64 -12.99 5.10 7.85
C ALA A 64 -13.10 3.75 7.11
N ASN A 65 -13.03 3.74 5.79
CA ASN A 65 -13.37 2.56 4.98
C ASN A 65 -12.17 1.92 4.27
N THR A 66 -11.18 2.70 3.88
CA THR A 66 -10.04 2.23 3.07
C THR A 66 -8.82 1.97 3.92
N LEU A 67 -8.47 2.90 4.81
CA LEU A 67 -7.24 2.81 5.62
C LEU A 67 -7.15 1.54 6.48
N PRO A 68 -8.22 1.07 7.16
CA PRO A 68 -8.12 -0.15 7.98
C PRO A 68 -7.79 -1.38 7.13
N VAL A 69 -8.38 -1.48 5.93
CA VAL A 69 -8.13 -2.58 4.99
C VAL A 69 -6.69 -2.54 4.48
N ILE A 70 -6.17 -1.34 4.18
CA ILE A 70 -4.77 -1.17 3.76
C ILE A 70 -3.81 -1.58 4.89
N ILE A 71 -4.03 -1.10 6.11
CA ILE A 71 -3.17 -1.42 7.26
C ILE A 71 -3.18 -2.92 7.57
N ASP A 72 -4.35 -3.56 7.52
CA ASP A 72 -4.45 -5.01 7.68
C ASP A 72 -3.67 -5.77 6.61
N TRP A 73 -3.84 -5.39 5.33
CA TRP A 73 -3.12 -6.01 4.22
C TRP A 73 -1.60 -5.86 4.35
N LEU A 74 -1.11 -4.65 4.64
CA LEU A 74 0.33 -4.40 4.85
C LEU A 74 0.90 -5.27 5.98
N LYS A 75 0.15 -5.42 7.08
CA LYS A 75 0.55 -6.30 8.20
C LYS A 75 0.58 -7.77 7.82
N ARG A 76 -0.45 -8.27 7.13
CA ARG A 76 -0.53 -9.69 6.72
C ARG A 76 0.60 -10.08 5.76
N HIS A 77 1.07 -9.14 4.96
CA HIS A 77 2.14 -9.36 3.98
C HIS A 77 3.51 -8.83 4.44
N ASP A 78 3.62 -8.38 5.70
CA ASP A 78 4.86 -7.91 6.33
C ASP A 78 5.60 -6.87 5.46
N VAL A 79 4.87 -5.83 5.05
CA VAL A 79 5.37 -4.71 4.25
C VAL A 79 5.85 -3.56 5.14
#